data_AF-A0A392S021-F1
#
_entry.id   AF-A0A392S021-F1
#
_cell.length_a   1.000
_cell.length_b   1.000
_cell.length_c   1.000
_cell.angle_alpha   90.00
_cell.angle_beta   90.00
_cell.angle_gamma   90.00
#
_symmetry.space_group_name_H-M   'P 1'
#
loop_
_entity.id
_entity.type
_entity.pdbx_description
1 polymer ?
#
loop_
_entity_poly.entity_id
_entity_poly.type
_entity_poly.pdbx_seq_one_letter_code
_entity_poly.pdbx_strand_id
1 'polypeptide(L)'
;PVTQSARDSLYRVKKLTNPDGSAQLDEQGIQMTRRVVRFPLSWTEKHFKVGTDGYLTEEGGLSEEEAAGFERLYAYVRSFTPALCVTRAGVPIMDATGRQKTESRFVNTKVLLECK
;
A
#
# COMPACT_ATOMS: atom_id res chain seq x y z
N PRO A 1 -2.40 -0.93 -20.75
CA PRO A 1 -2.07 0.49 -21.02
C PRO A 1 -2.52 1.37 -19.83
N VAL A 2 -1.64 2.20 -19.27
CA VAL A 2 -2.00 3.09 -18.15
C VAL A 2 -2.86 4.25 -18.65
N THR A 3 -4.06 4.41 -18.10
CA THR A 3 -5.02 5.46 -18.48
C THR A 3 -4.65 6.81 -17.88
N GLN A 4 -5.11 7.91 -18.49
CA GLN A 4 -4.89 9.26 -17.95
C GLN A 4 -5.54 9.41 -16.57
N SER A 5 -6.73 8.84 -16.36
CA SER A 5 -7.40 8.81 -15.05
C SER A 5 -6.56 8.12 -13.97
N ALA A 6 -5.87 7.02 -14.31
CA ALA A 6 -4.98 6.32 -13.37
C ALA A 6 -3.72 7.14 -13.06
N ARG A 7 -3.20 7.91 -14.02
CA ARG A 7 -2.12 8.87 -13.73
C ARG A 7 -2.62 10.02 -12.86
N ASP A 8 -3.84 10.47 -13.08
CA ASP A 8 -4.37 11.62 -12.37
C ASP A 8 -4.70 11.33 -10.90
N SER A 9 -5.09 10.09 -10.60
CA SER A 9 -5.35 9.63 -9.23
C SER A 9 -4.11 9.64 -8.33
N LEU A 10 -2.89 9.64 -8.90
CA LEU A 10 -1.63 9.72 -8.15
C LEU A 10 -1.39 11.10 -7.51
N TYR A 11 -2.20 12.09 -7.83
CA TYR A 11 -2.05 13.46 -7.35
C TYR A 11 -3.27 13.93 -6.55
N ARG A 12 -3.06 14.92 -5.70
CA ARG A 12 -4.10 15.69 -5.02
C ARG A 12 -3.85 17.18 -5.17
N VAL A 13 -4.90 17.96 -5.02
CA VAL A 13 -4.83 19.42 -5.04
C VAL A 13 -4.58 19.90 -3.62
N LYS A 14 -3.49 20.64 -3.39
CA LYS A 14 -3.18 21.29 -2.12
C LYS A 14 -3.42 22.79 -2.25
N LYS A 15 -4.18 23.36 -1.34
CA LYS A 15 -4.37 24.81 -1.24
C LYS A 15 -3.08 25.47 -0.78
N LEU A 16 -2.71 26.58 -1.40
CA LEU A 16 -1.51 27.33 -1.03
C LEU A 16 -1.85 28.35 0.06
N THR A 17 -0.91 28.48 1.00
CA THR A 17 -0.97 29.40 2.13
C THR A 17 0.37 30.12 2.25
N ASN A 18 0.28 31.39 2.64
CA ASN A 18 1.42 32.24 2.96
C ASN A 18 2.11 31.77 4.25
N PRO A 19 3.32 32.27 4.56
CA PRO A 19 4.04 31.91 5.78
C PRO A 19 3.27 32.19 7.08
N ASP A 20 2.38 33.18 7.07
CA ASP A 20 1.49 33.54 8.18
C ASP A 20 0.24 32.65 8.30
N GLY A 21 0.09 31.66 7.40
CA GLY A 21 -1.05 30.75 7.34
C GLY A 21 -2.27 31.28 6.57
N SER A 22 -2.24 32.52 6.07
CA SER A 22 -3.32 33.09 5.26
C SER A 22 -3.39 32.47 3.87
N ALA A 23 -4.57 32.45 3.26
CA ALA A 23 -4.77 31.92 1.91
C ALA A 23 -3.98 32.74 0.88
N GLN A 24 -3.17 32.07 0.07
CA GLN A 24 -2.54 32.73 -1.08
C GLN A 24 -3.58 32.86 -2.18
N LEU A 25 -3.89 34.09 -2.59
CA LEU A 25 -4.92 34.38 -3.59
C LEU A 25 -4.29 34.77 -4.94
N ASP A 26 -4.96 34.44 -6.04
CA ASP A 26 -4.62 34.92 -7.37
C ASP A 26 -5.17 36.34 -7.64
N GLU A 27 -4.99 36.84 -8.86
CA GLU A 27 -5.44 38.17 -9.29
C GLU A 27 -6.96 38.35 -9.22
N GLN A 28 -7.71 37.24 -9.18
CA GLN A 28 -9.18 37.21 -9.08
C GLN A 28 -9.65 37.01 -7.64
N GLY A 29 -8.73 36.94 -6.66
CA GLY A 29 -9.05 36.71 -5.26
C GLY A 29 -9.39 35.25 -4.94
N ILE A 30 -9.12 34.31 -5.84
CA ILE A 30 -9.37 32.87 -5.65
C ILE A 30 -8.14 32.25 -5.01
N GLN A 31 -8.34 31.35 -4.04
CA GLN A 31 -7.23 30.69 -3.39
C GLN A 31 -6.46 29.81 -4.37
N MET A 32 -5.18 30.11 -4.53
CA MET A 32 -4.28 29.37 -5.37
C MET A 32 -4.16 27.93 -4.89
N THR A 33 -4.07 27.01 -5.85
CA THR A 33 -3.88 25.60 -5.58
C THR A 33 -2.73 25.02 -6.37
N ARG A 34 -2.07 24.01 -5.81
CA ARG A 34 -0.98 23.29 -6.45
C ARG A 34 -1.27 21.80 -6.45
N ARG A 35 -0.98 21.16 -7.59
CA ARG A 35 -1.00 19.72 -7.71
C ARG A 35 0.22 19.12 -7.00
N VAL A 36 -0.02 18.24 -6.03
CA VAL A 36 1.01 17.52 -5.28
C VAL A 36 0.78 16.03 -5.39
N VAL A 37 1.86 15.25 -5.37
CA VAL A 37 1.76 13.78 -5.39
C VAL A 37 1.08 13.29 -4.10
N ARG A 38 0.18 12.29 -4.20
CA ARG A 38 -0.43 11.63 -3.04
C ARG A 38 0.57 10.75 -2.31
N PHE A 39 1.40 10.07 -3.10
CA PHE A 39 2.44 9.18 -2.65
C PHE A 39 3.78 9.63 -3.24
N PRO A 40 4.91 9.42 -2.57
CA PRO A 40 6.22 9.69 -3.17
C PRO A 40 6.35 8.84 -4.44
N LEU A 41 6.28 9.46 -5.62
CA LEU A 41 6.44 8.76 -6.91
C LEU A 41 7.88 8.31 -7.16
N SER A 42 8.79 8.74 -6.30
CA SER A 42 10.16 8.27 -6.16
C SER A 42 10.50 8.25 -4.67
N TRP A 43 11.19 7.19 -4.23
CA TRP A 43 11.73 7.12 -2.88
C TRP A 43 12.80 8.21 -2.73
N THR A 44 12.59 9.15 -1.82
CA THR A 44 13.60 10.18 -1.51
C THR A 44 14.52 9.67 -0.41
N GLU A 45 15.73 10.21 -0.28
CA GLU A 45 16.64 9.85 0.83
C GLU A 45 15.95 10.03 2.20
N LYS A 46 15.10 11.05 2.34
CA LYS A 46 14.28 11.28 3.54
C LYS A 46 13.33 10.12 3.84
N HIS A 47 12.82 9.44 2.82
CA HIS A 47 11.97 8.27 2.99
C HIS A 47 12.73 7.13 3.68
N PHE A 48 13.98 6.87 3.27
CA PHE A 48 14.82 5.83 3.91
C PHE A 48 15.31 6.18 5.31
N LYS A 49 15.16 7.45 5.72
CA LYS A 49 15.46 7.90 7.09
C LYS A 49 14.28 7.67 8.04
N VAL A 50 13.07 7.43 7.53
CA VAL A 50 11.93 7.04 8.35
C VAL A 50 12.16 5.58 8.74
N GLY A 51 12.29 5.31 10.04
CA GLY A 51 12.39 3.95 10.54
C GLY A 51 11.11 3.16 10.29
N THR A 52 11.16 1.84 10.48
CA THR A 52 10.00 0.97 10.30
C THR A 52 8.81 1.37 11.18
N ASP A 53 9.10 1.98 12.33
CA ASP A 53 8.15 2.56 13.28
C ASP A 53 7.24 3.63 12.64
N GLY A 54 7.77 4.45 11.72
CA GLY A 54 6.97 5.47 11.02
C GLY A 54 5.93 4.91 10.03
N TYR A 55 5.94 3.60 9.80
CA TYR A 55 4.95 2.90 8.97
C TYR A 55 4.04 1.98 9.78
N LEU A 56 4.24 1.92 11.10
CA LEU A 56 3.35 1.20 12.00
C LEU A 56 2.19 2.13 12.39
N THR A 57 0.99 1.58 12.41
CA THR A 57 -0.18 2.26 12.96
C THR A 57 -0.68 1.40 14.11
N GLU A 58 -0.76 2.00 15.30
CA GLU A 58 -1.34 1.33 16.45
C GLU A 58 -2.83 1.07 16.20
N GLU A 59 -3.34 -0.05 16.70
CA GLU A 59 -4.75 -0.45 16.51
C GLU A 59 -5.73 0.62 17.04
N GLY A 60 -5.39 1.29 18.14
CA GLY A 60 -6.16 2.39 18.70
C GLY A 60 -6.08 3.71 17.92
N GLY A 61 -5.22 3.80 16.90
CA GLY A 61 -5.05 4.97 16.04
C GLY A 61 -5.90 4.94 14.76
N LEU A 62 -6.64 3.86 14.52
CA LEU A 62 -7.49 3.71 13.34
C LEU A 62 -8.86 4.35 13.56
N SER A 63 -9.37 5.07 12.55
CA SER A 63 -10.80 5.41 12.49
C SER A 63 -11.67 4.16 12.30
N GLU A 64 -12.97 4.25 12.57
CA GLU A 64 -13.90 3.13 12.37
C GLU A 64 -13.88 2.59 10.93
N GLU A 65 -13.77 3.47 9.93
CA GLU A 65 -13.69 3.08 8.52
C GLU A 65 -12.38 2.34 8.23
N GLU A 66 -11.26 2.81 8.77
CA GLU A 66 -9.94 2.19 8.60
C GLU A 66 -9.87 0.84 9.31
N ALA A 67 -10.41 0.72 10.51
CA ALA A 67 -10.50 -0.55 11.25
C ALA A 67 -11.34 -1.58 10.48
N ALA A 68 -12.51 -1.17 9.97
CA ALA A 68 -13.33 -2.03 9.12
C ALA A 68 -12.61 -2.44 7.82
N GLY A 69 -11.82 -1.53 7.23
CA GLY A 69 -10.95 -1.81 6.09
C GLY A 69 -9.86 -2.83 6.41
N PHE A 70 -9.19 -2.66 7.55
CA PHE A 70 -8.16 -3.55 8.05
C PHE A 70 -8.70 -4.97 8.27
N GLU A 71 -9.85 -5.12 8.93
CA GLU A 71 -10.46 -6.42 9.17
C GLU A 71 -10.80 -7.16 7.87
N ARG A 72 -11.32 -6.46 6.85
CA ARG A 72 -11.55 -7.06 5.53
C ARG A 72 -10.25 -7.56 4.90
N LEU A 73 -9.18 -6.78 4.97
CA LEU A 73 -7.86 -7.17 4.45
C LEU A 73 -7.29 -8.35 5.23
N TYR A 74 -7.40 -8.33 6.55
CA TYR A 74 -6.93 -9.38 7.43
C TYR A 74 -7.66 -10.71 7.14
N ALA A 75 -8.99 -10.69 7.06
CA ALA A 75 -9.80 -11.85 6.70
C ALA A 75 -9.44 -12.40 5.30
N TYR A 76 -9.24 -11.51 4.32
CA TYR A 76 -8.82 -11.89 2.97
C TYR A 76 -7.46 -12.60 2.97
N VAL A 77 -6.45 -12.03 3.63
CA VAL A 77 -5.12 -12.65 3.72
C VAL A 77 -5.17 -13.99 4.44
N ARG A 78 -5.98 -14.11 5.51
CA ARG A 78 -6.17 -15.38 6.23
C ARG A 78 -6.89 -16.45 5.43
N SER A 79 -7.68 -16.07 4.42
CA SER A 79 -8.36 -17.03 3.55
C SER A 79 -7.41 -17.76 2.59
N PHE A 80 -6.17 -17.29 2.44
CA PHE A 80 -5.20 -17.90 1.54
C PHE A 80 -4.82 -19.30 2.01
N THR A 81 -5.01 -20.27 1.13
CA THR A 81 -4.56 -21.64 1.37
C THR A 81 -3.03 -21.67 1.39
N PRO A 82 -2.40 -22.14 2.49
CA PRO A 82 -0.95 -22.29 2.53
C PRO A 82 -0.46 -23.17 1.39
N ALA A 83 0.70 -22.85 0.84
CA ALA A 83 1.26 -23.65 -0.22
C ALA A 83 1.80 -24.94 0.34
N LEU A 84 1.31 -26.04 -0.21
CA LEU A 84 1.81 -27.37 0.11
C LEU A 84 3.19 -27.55 -0.53
N CYS A 85 4.17 -27.93 0.29
CA CYS A 85 5.49 -28.29 -0.21
C CYS A 85 5.40 -29.63 -0.91
N VAL A 86 5.84 -29.66 -2.16
CA VAL A 86 5.93 -30.89 -2.95
C VAL A 86 7.32 -31.01 -3.54
N THR A 87 7.80 -32.23 -3.72
CA THR A 87 9.04 -32.48 -4.47
C THR A 87 8.87 -32.09 -5.95
N ARG A 88 9.96 -32.07 -6.71
CA ARG A 88 9.90 -31.84 -8.16
C ARG A 88 8.99 -32.84 -8.90
N ALA A 89 8.79 -34.03 -8.33
CA ALA A 89 7.89 -35.05 -8.86
C ALA A 89 6.43 -34.91 -8.38
N GLY A 90 6.10 -33.86 -7.61
CA GLY A 90 4.76 -33.60 -7.09
C GLY A 90 4.41 -34.34 -5.80
N VAL A 91 5.36 -35.00 -5.14
CA VAL A 91 5.10 -35.77 -3.91
C VAL A 91 5.08 -34.84 -2.69
N PRO A 92 4.06 -34.89 -1.82
CA PRO A 92 4.01 -34.14 -0.57
C PRO A 92 5.26 -34.33 0.30
N ILE A 93 5.88 -33.23 0.72
CA ILE A 93 6.96 -33.25 1.71
C ILE A 93 6.31 -33.22 3.10
N MET A 94 6.66 -34.17 3.97
CA MET A 94 6.17 -34.19 5.36
C MET A 94 7.18 -33.53 6.30
N ASP A 95 6.70 -32.94 7.39
CA ASP A 95 7.52 -32.45 8.49
C ASP A 95 7.87 -33.58 9.48
N ALA A 96 8.63 -33.24 10.52
CA ALA A 96 9.07 -34.20 11.55
C ALA A 96 7.90 -34.84 12.34
N THR A 97 6.70 -34.26 12.29
CA THR A 97 5.48 -34.77 12.92
C THR A 97 4.60 -35.57 11.97
N GLY A 98 5.04 -35.75 10.71
CA GLY A 98 4.28 -36.46 9.68
C GLY A 98 3.17 -35.64 9.03
N ARG A 99 3.08 -34.33 9.31
CA ARG A 99 2.13 -33.44 8.65
C ARG A 99 2.71 -32.93 7.34
N GLN A 100 1.87 -32.63 6.36
CA GLN A 100 2.34 -32.05 5.10
C GLN A 100 2.96 -30.68 5.38
N LYS A 101 4.22 -30.50 4.99
CA LYS A 101 4.96 -29.25 5.14
C LYS A 101 4.28 -28.17 4.30
N THR A 102 3.99 -27.04 4.93
CA THR A 102 3.47 -25.86 4.26
C THR A 102 4.52 -24.75 4.29
N GLU A 103 4.58 -23.96 3.22
CA GLU A 103 5.44 -22.79 3.14
C GLU A 103 4.62 -21.56 2.75
N SER A 104 5.03 -20.40 3.28
CA SER A 104 4.47 -19.12 2.87
C SER A 104 4.79 -18.89 1.40
N ARG A 105 3.78 -18.83 0.53
CA ARG A 105 3.98 -18.44 -0.87
C ARG A 105 4.19 -16.94 -0.94
N PHE A 106 5.37 -16.53 -1.42
CA PHE A 106 5.57 -15.16 -1.87
C PHE A 106 4.67 -14.93 -3.09
N VAL A 107 3.83 -13.90 -3.01
CA VAL A 107 3.09 -13.43 -4.18
C VAL A 107 4.11 -12.88 -5.15
N ASN A 108 4.24 -13.51 -6.33
CA ASN A 108 5.05 -12.93 -7.40
C ASN A 108 4.29 -11.72 -7.96
N THR A 109 4.53 -10.56 -7.36
CA THR A 109 3.86 -9.31 -7.71
C THR A 109 4.13 -8.91 -9.15
N LYS A 110 5.27 -9.30 -9.73
CA LYS A 110 5.57 -9.06 -11.15
C LYS A 110 4.57 -9.79 -12.06
N VAL A 111 4.38 -11.08 -11.84
CA VAL A 111 3.41 -11.89 -12.62
C VAL A 111 1.98 -11.42 -12.37
N LEU A 112 1.63 -11.09 -11.12
CA LEU A 112 0.30 -10.61 -10.77
C LEU A 112 -0.06 -9.29 -11.47
N LEU A 113 0.91 -8.39 -11.63
CA LEU A 113 0.75 -7.12 -12.35
C LEU A 113 0.82 -7.26 -13.88
N GLU A 114 1.29 -8.40 -14.39
CA GLU A 114 1.30 -8.75 -15.82
C GLU A 114 -0.01 -9.42 -16.27
N CYS A 115 -0.85 -9.91 -15.34
CA CYS A 115 -2.19 -10.41 -15.63
C CYS A 115 -3.09 -9.27 -16.16
N LYS A 116 -3.56 -9.41 -17.40
CA LYS A 116 -4.47 -8.48 -18.07
C LYS A 116 -5.91 -8.61 -17.60
#